data_AF-A0A8H8N9T5-F1
#
_entry.id   AF-A0A8H8N9T5-F1
#
_cell.length_a   1.000
_cell.length_b   1.000
_cell.length_c   1.000
_cell.angle_alpha   90.00
_cell.angle_beta   90.00
_cell.angle_gamma   90.00
#
_symmetry.space_group_name_H-M   'P 1'
#
loop_
_entity.id
_entity.type
_entity.pdbx_description
1 polymer ?
#
loop_
_entity_poly.entity_id
_entity_poly.type
_entity_poly.pdbx_seq_one_letter_code
_entity_poly.pdbx_strand_id
1 'polypeptide(L)'
;MPSVKDFHDLFVKLPHAHEWKVGDPLPFRQMFPYDVPVLSTHGDLHRGNILVSRASDETGFRVASIIDWGQAGWMPSYWEYCKARWTAHRGEEWEASYITLFLDRHDVYDYWDYFILSMGM
;
A
#
# COMPACT_ATOMS: atom_id res chain seq x y z
N MET A 1 16.55 -14.32 -0.96
CA MET A 1 15.16 -13.82 -0.96
C MET A 1 14.91 -13.12 -2.28
N PRO A 2 13.70 -13.18 -2.86
CA PRO A 2 13.37 -12.41 -4.05
C PRO A 2 13.62 -10.91 -3.80
N SER A 3 14.12 -10.20 -4.80
CA SER A 3 14.32 -8.75 -4.72
C SER A 3 13.01 -7.98 -4.90
N VAL A 4 12.98 -6.69 -4.55
CA VAL A 4 11.86 -5.80 -4.89
C VAL A 4 11.59 -5.78 -6.40
N LYS A 5 12.66 -5.88 -7.21
CA LYS A 5 12.54 -6.01 -8.66
C LYS A 5 11.75 -7.26 -9.04
N ASP A 6 12.09 -8.42 -8.48
CA ASP A 6 11.44 -9.70 -8.77
C ASP A 6 9.97 -9.68 -8.33
N PHE A 7 9.68 -9.05 -7.20
CA PHE A 7 8.32 -8.81 -6.74
C PHE A 7 7.50 -8.01 -7.75
N HIS A 8 8.00 -6.87 -8.24
CA HIS A 8 7.29 -6.07 -9.25
C HIS A 8 7.14 -6.81 -10.58
N ASP A 9 8.16 -7.56 -11.02
CA ASP A 9 8.08 -8.37 -12.24
C ASP A 9 6.98 -9.43 -12.14
N LEU A 10 6.72 -9.96 -10.93
CA LEU A 10 5.61 -10.86 -10.65
C LEU A 10 4.28 -10.11 -10.55
N PHE A 11 4.23 -9.02 -9.78
CA PHE A 11 3.02 -8.23 -9.49
C PHE A 11 2.32 -7.78 -10.79
N VAL A 12 3.07 -7.23 -11.74
CA VAL A 12 2.51 -6.74 -13.02
C VAL A 12 2.00 -7.86 -13.94
N LYS A 13 2.40 -9.12 -13.67
CA LYS A 13 1.91 -10.30 -14.42
C LYS A 13 0.65 -10.90 -13.80
N LEU A 14 0.38 -10.66 -12.52
CA LEU A 14 -0.68 -11.36 -11.77
C LEU A 14 -2.05 -11.33 -12.44
N PRO A 15 -2.56 -10.19 -12.97
CA PRO A 15 -3.89 -10.16 -13.57
C PRO A 15 -4.08 -11.12 -14.76
N HIS A 16 -3.01 -11.40 -15.49
CA HIS A 16 -3.04 -12.20 -16.72
C HIS A 16 -2.04 -13.36 -16.68
N ALA A 17 -1.68 -13.85 -15.48
CA ALA A 17 -0.55 -14.77 -15.30
C ALA A 17 -0.63 -16.03 -16.18
N HIS A 18 -1.84 -16.45 -16.57
CA HIS A 18 -2.13 -17.60 -17.43
C HIS A 18 -1.94 -17.33 -18.94
N GLU A 19 -1.93 -16.07 -19.37
CA GLU A 19 -1.81 -15.67 -20.79
C GLU A 19 -0.39 -15.23 -21.17
N TRP A 20 0.42 -14.94 -20.15
CA TRP A 20 1.74 -14.34 -20.29
C TRP A 20 2.80 -15.28 -20.86
N LYS A 21 3.53 -14.83 -21.89
CA LYS A 21 4.65 -15.57 -22.49
C LYS A 21 5.99 -14.96 -22.12
N VAL A 22 7.03 -15.79 -22.16
CA VAL A 22 8.41 -15.33 -21.96
C VAL A 22 8.76 -14.35 -23.08
N GLY A 23 9.12 -13.11 -22.72
CA GLY A 23 9.50 -12.06 -23.65
C GLY A 23 8.45 -10.98 -23.89
N ASP A 24 7.21 -11.17 -23.40
CA ASP A 24 6.17 -10.15 -23.49
C ASP A 24 6.54 -8.88 -22.66
N PRO A 25 6.10 -7.67 -23.07
CA PRO A 25 6.48 -6.41 -22.42
C PRO A 25 5.70 -6.16 -21.14
N LEU A 26 6.38 -5.98 -20.00
CA LEU A 26 5.72 -5.79 -18.70
C LEU A 26 5.06 -4.40 -18.60
N PRO A 27 3.72 -4.30 -18.63
CA PRO A 27 3.03 -3.01 -18.64
C PRO A 27 3.36 -2.23 -17.37
N PHE A 28 3.60 -0.92 -17.53
CA PHE A 28 3.93 0.02 -16.44
C PHE A 28 5.05 -0.40 -15.49
N ARG A 29 5.83 -1.44 -15.81
CA ARG A 29 6.84 -1.98 -14.90
C ARG A 29 7.89 -0.95 -14.55
N GLN A 30 8.30 -0.11 -15.51
CA GLN A 30 9.23 0.99 -15.29
C GLN A 30 8.74 2.05 -14.30
N MET A 31 7.44 2.09 -13.98
CA MET A 31 6.86 3.05 -13.04
C MET A 31 7.04 2.61 -11.59
N PHE A 32 7.36 1.34 -11.34
CA PHE A 32 7.63 0.83 -9.98
C PHE A 32 9.12 0.94 -9.63
N PRO A 33 9.45 1.39 -8.40
CA PRO A 33 10.83 1.56 -7.98
C PRO A 33 11.60 0.23 -7.98
N TYR A 34 12.90 0.29 -8.24
CA TYR A 34 13.75 -0.90 -8.21
C TYR A 34 14.38 -1.14 -6.83
N ASP A 35 14.64 -0.06 -6.10
CA ASP A 35 15.35 -0.08 -4.82
C ASP A 35 14.59 0.77 -3.81
N VAL A 36 13.72 0.10 -3.06
CA VAL A 36 13.03 0.65 -1.89
C VAL A 36 13.13 -0.37 -0.77
N PRO A 37 13.16 0.08 0.49
CA PRO A 37 13.23 -0.85 1.61
C PRO A 37 11.96 -1.72 1.64
N VAL A 38 12.17 -2.99 2.01
CA VAL A 38 11.08 -3.90 2.37
C VAL A 38 10.81 -3.69 3.86
N LEU A 39 9.59 -3.26 4.19
CA LEU A 39 9.18 -2.92 5.56
C LEU A 39 7.98 -3.79 5.97
N SER A 40 7.75 -3.89 7.28
CA SER A 40 6.50 -4.45 7.78
C SER A 40 5.38 -3.45 7.53
N THR A 41 4.44 -3.83 6.68
CA THR A 41 3.24 -3.07 6.34
C THR A 41 2.04 -3.71 7.02
N HIS A 42 1.11 -2.89 7.52
CA HIS A 42 -0.20 -3.31 8.01
C HIS A 42 -1.08 -3.83 6.85
N GLY A 43 -1.02 -3.16 5.70
CA GLY A 43 -1.75 -3.56 4.50
C GLY A 43 -3.27 -3.33 4.58
N ASP A 44 -3.79 -2.65 5.60
CA ASP A 44 -5.21 -2.28 5.71
C ASP A 44 -5.44 -1.11 6.69
N LEU A 45 -4.53 -0.13 6.67
CA LEU A 45 -4.47 0.92 7.68
C LEU A 45 -5.43 2.08 7.36
N HIS A 46 -6.72 1.84 7.55
CA HIS A 46 -7.74 2.89 7.57
C HIS A 46 -8.07 3.32 8.99
N ARG A 47 -8.72 4.49 9.13
CA ARG A 47 -9.11 5.09 10.43
C ARG A 47 -9.87 4.14 11.37
N GLY A 48 -10.58 3.15 10.85
CA GLY A 48 -11.34 2.17 11.66
C GLY A 48 -10.43 1.16 12.37
N ASN A 49 -9.22 0.95 11.87
CA ASN A 49 -8.23 0.03 12.42
C ASN A 49 -7.25 0.72 13.39
N ILE A 50 -7.47 2.00 13.71
CA ILE A 50 -6.67 2.78 14.66
C ILE A 50 -7.52 3.08 15.90
N LEU A 51 -7.22 2.41 17.00
CA LEU A 51 -7.89 2.65 18.27
C LEU A 51 -7.24 3.83 18.98
N VAL A 52 -8.04 4.78 19.44
CA VAL A 52 -7.59 5.98 20.16
C VAL A 52 -8.11 5.95 21.58
N SER A 53 -7.26 6.35 22.53
CA SER A 53 -7.62 6.49 23.95
C SER A 53 -7.31 7.90 24.43
N ARG A 54 -7.96 8.32 25.52
CA ARG A 54 -7.63 9.57 26.20
C ARG A 54 -6.22 9.46 26.79
N ALA A 55 -5.36 10.42 26.49
CA ALA A 55 -4.05 10.52 27.11
C ALA A 55 -4.19 11.11 28.52
N SER A 56 -3.31 10.71 29.44
CA SER A 56 -3.24 11.27 30.80
C SER A 56 -2.46 12.58 30.86
N ASP A 57 -1.80 12.96 29.77
CA ASP A 57 -1.05 14.21 29.62
C ASP A 57 -1.87 15.25 28.82
N GLU A 58 -1.25 16.40 28.56
CA GLU A 58 -1.89 17.54 27.91
C GLU A 58 -2.18 17.33 26.41
N THR A 59 -1.75 16.21 25.81
CA THR A 59 -1.98 15.90 24.38
C THR A 59 -3.44 15.54 24.10
N GLY A 60 -4.21 15.20 25.14
CA GLY A 60 -5.64 14.87 25.08
C GLY A 60 -5.94 13.46 24.57
N PHE A 61 -5.30 13.01 23.48
CA PHE A 61 -5.53 11.70 22.87
C PHE A 61 -4.22 11.04 22.42
N ARG A 62 -4.20 9.70 22.46
CA ARG A 62 -3.09 8.88 21.95
C ARG A 62 -3.60 7.66 21.19
N VAL A 63 -2.82 7.19 20.23
CA VAL A 63 -3.05 5.87 19.60
C VAL A 63 -2.87 4.81 20.68
N ALA A 64 -3.93 4.05 20.94
CA ALA A 64 -3.95 2.95 21.89
C ALA A 64 -3.48 1.65 21.26
N SER A 65 -3.90 1.38 20.02
CA SER A 65 -3.52 0.19 19.26
C SER A 65 -3.81 0.36 17.78
N ILE A 66 -3.10 -0.40 16.96
CA ILE A 66 -3.46 -0.70 15.58
C ILE A 66 -3.97 -2.15 15.56
N ILE A 67 -5.10 -2.41 14.92
CA ILE A 67 -5.79 -3.70 14.90
C ILE A 67 -6.06 -4.17 13.48
N ASP A 68 -6.49 -5.44 13.34
CA ASP A 68 -6.82 -6.06 12.04
C ASP A 68 -5.62 -6.25 11.10
N TRP A 69 -4.58 -6.90 11.62
CA TRP A 69 -3.34 -7.22 10.91
C TRP A 69 -3.47 -8.35 9.87
N GLY A 70 -4.68 -8.73 9.46
CA GLY A 70 -4.91 -9.89 8.59
C GLY A 70 -4.28 -9.78 7.19
N GLN A 71 -4.04 -8.56 6.73
CA GLN A 71 -3.37 -8.25 5.45
C GLN A 71 -1.91 -7.81 5.62
N ALA A 72 -1.37 -7.93 6.84
CA ALA A 72 -0.02 -7.48 7.13
C ALA A 72 1.03 -8.37 6.47
N GLY A 73 2.17 -7.77 6.13
CA GLY A 73 3.24 -8.46 5.43
C GLY A 73 4.49 -7.62 5.29
N TRP A 74 5.55 -8.25 4.79
CA TRP A 74 6.76 -7.56 4.39
C TRP A 74 6.62 -7.15 2.93
N MET A 75 6.44 -5.85 2.68
CA MET A 75 6.17 -5.31 1.35
C MET A 75 7.10 -4.13 1.04
N PRO A 76 7.27 -3.74 -0.24
CA PRO A 76 7.94 -2.48 -0.58
C PRO A 76 7.33 -1.31 0.20
N SER A 77 8.15 -0.38 0.69
CA SER A 77 7.71 0.70 1.60
C SER A 77 6.50 1.51 1.11
N TYR A 78 6.37 1.71 -0.21
CA TYR A 78 5.25 2.44 -0.80
C TYR A 78 3.91 1.71 -0.68
N TRP A 79 3.92 0.41 -0.37
CA TRP A 79 2.73 -0.44 -0.35
C TRP A 79 1.74 -0.01 0.72
N GLU A 80 2.22 0.43 1.88
CA GLU A 80 1.36 0.95 2.96
C GLU A 80 0.60 2.20 2.52
N TYR A 81 1.29 3.15 1.87
CA TYR A 81 0.65 4.34 1.29
C TYR A 81 -0.43 3.94 0.28
N CYS A 82 -0.12 2.98 -0.61
CA CYS A 82 -1.06 2.56 -1.64
C CYS A 82 -2.32 1.91 -1.04
N LYS A 83 -2.16 0.99 -0.09
CA LYS A 83 -3.28 0.33 0.59
C LYS A 83 -4.08 1.29 1.47
N ALA A 84 -3.43 2.15 2.25
CA ALA A 84 -4.13 3.16 3.06
C ALA A 84 -4.98 4.09 2.18
N ARG A 85 -4.43 4.56 1.05
CA ARG A 85 -5.16 5.37 0.07
C ARG A 85 -6.29 4.59 -0.61
N TRP A 86 -6.08 3.31 -0.93
CA TRP A 86 -7.10 2.43 -1.53
C TRP A 86 -8.35 2.26 -0.66
N THR A 87 -8.15 2.19 0.66
CA THR A 87 -9.23 2.03 1.64
C THR A 87 -9.97 3.33 1.96
N ALA A 88 -9.51 4.46 1.40
CA ALA A 88 -10.08 5.77 1.65
C ALA A 88 -11.05 6.17 0.53
N HIS A 89 -12.14 6.86 0.87
CA HIS A 89 -12.97 7.49 -0.16
C HIS A 89 -12.21 8.68 -0.76
N ARG A 90 -12.19 8.72 -2.10
CA ARG A 90 -11.50 9.77 -2.85
C ARG A 90 -12.02 11.16 -2.47
N GLY A 91 -11.12 12.06 -2.08
CA GLY A 91 -11.47 13.43 -1.70
C GLY A 91 -11.99 13.60 -0.27
N GLU A 92 -12.10 12.53 0.53
CA GLU A 92 -12.30 12.67 1.98
C GLU A 92 -11.02 13.16 2.67
N GLU A 93 -11.19 13.79 3.83
CA GLU A 93 -10.11 14.32 4.65
C GLU A 93 -9.04 13.26 5.00
N TRP A 94 -9.46 12.00 5.14
CA TRP A 94 -8.54 10.87 5.37
C TRP A 94 -7.54 10.71 4.23
N GLU A 95 -8.02 10.68 2.98
CA GLU A 95 -7.16 10.57 1.79
C GLU A 95 -6.39 11.86 1.51
N ALA A 96 -7.06 13.00 1.61
CA ALA A 96 -6.53 14.28 1.18
C ALA A 96 -5.52 14.89 2.14
N SER A 97 -5.64 14.62 3.45
CA SER A 97 -4.88 15.32 4.49
C SER A 97 -4.18 14.38 5.47
N TYR A 98 -4.86 13.36 5.99
CA TYR A 98 -4.33 12.60 7.13
C TYR A 98 -3.29 11.54 6.74
N ILE A 99 -3.50 10.78 5.67
CA ILE A 99 -2.56 9.73 5.24
C ILE A 99 -1.15 10.30 5.06
N THR A 100 -1.03 11.48 4.46
CA THR A 100 0.26 12.12 4.20
C THR A 100 0.96 12.68 5.44
N LEU A 101 0.33 12.67 6.61
CA LEU A 101 0.99 13.06 7.88
C LEU A 101 1.89 11.94 8.43
N PHE A 102 1.62 10.69 8.08
CA PHE A 102 2.33 9.53 8.63
C PHE A 102 2.84 8.55 7.57
N LEU A 103 2.47 8.73 6.29
CA LEU A 103 2.99 7.98 5.16
C LEU A 103 3.45 8.94 4.06
N ASP A 104 4.66 8.68 3.53
CA ASP A 104 5.16 9.42 2.38
C ASP A 104 4.30 9.17 1.15
N ARG A 105 4.02 10.24 0.40
CA ARG A 105 3.31 10.14 -0.87
C ARG A 105 4.19 9.41 -1.88
N HIS A 106 3.59 8.48 -2.62
CA HIS A 106 4.27 7.78 -3.71
C HIS A 106 3.49 7.89 -5.03
N ASP A 107 4.21 8.22 -6.11
CA ASP A 107 3.64 8.41 -7.45
C ASP A 107 3.28 7.11 -8.17
N VAL A 108 3.49 5.96 -7.52
CA VAL A 108 3.19 4.65 -8.09
C VAL A 108 1.72 4.25 -7.92
N TYR A 109 0.93 5.00 -7.16
CA TYR A 109 -0.43 4.60 -6.80
C TYR A 109 -1.29 4.30 -8.03
N ASP A 110 -1.35 5.19 -9.03
CA ASP A 110 -2.29 5.02 -10.15
C ASP A 110 -1.96 3.75 -10.96
N TYR A 111 -0.68 3.37 -11.03
CA TYR A 111 -0.23 2.12 -11.66
C TYR A 111 -0.51 0.91 -10.77
N TRP A 112 -0.29 1.05 -9.47
CA TRP A 112 -0.61 0.00 -8.49
C TRP A 112 -2.11 -0.31 -8.48
N ASP A 113 -2.95 0.72 -8.43
CA ASP A 113 -4.42 0.69 -8.53
C ASP A 113 -4.85 -0.08 -9.78
N TYR A 114 -4.33 0.30 -10.95
CA TYR A 114 -4.62 -0.40 -12.21
C TYR A 114 -4.43 -1.92 -12.09
N PHE A 115 -3.33 -2.39 -11.49
CA PHE A 115 -3.09 -3.82 -11.31
C PHE A 115 -4.01 -4.46 -10.29
N ILE A 116 -4.34 -3.74 -9.20
CA ILE A 116 -5.26 -4.20 -8.16
C ILE A 116 -6.67 -4.41 -8.75
N LEU A 117 -7.20 -3.43 -9.48
CA LEU A 117 -8.48 -3.54 -10.19
C LEU A 117 -8.47 -4.65 -11.25
N SER A 118 -7.34 -4.82 -11.94
CA SER A 118 -7.20 -5.89 -12.96
C SER A 118 -7.22 -7.29 -12.34
N MET A 119 -6.96 -7.42 -11.02
CA MET A 119 -7.12 -8.68 -10.28
C MET A 119 -8.56 -8.91 -9.80
N GLY A 120 -9.50 -8.01 -10.09
CA GLY A 120 -10.90 -8.12 -9.67
C GLY A 120 -11.17 -7.75 -8.21
N MET A 121 -10.27 -6.97 -7.60
CA MET A 121 -10.44 -6.42 -6.24
C MET A 121 -11.09 -5.04 -6.23
#